data_AF-A0A961NJZ0-F1
#
_entry.id   AF-A0A961NJZ0-F1
#
_cell.length_a   1.000
_cell.length_b   1.000
_cell.length_c   1.000
_cell.angle_alpha   90.00
_cell.angle_beta   90.00
_cell.angle_gamma   90.00
#
_symmetry.space_group_name_H-M   'P 1'
#
loop_
_entity.id
_entity.type
_entity.pdbx_description
1 polymer ?
#
loop_
_entity_poly.entity_id
_entity_poly.type
_entity_poly.pdbx_seq_one_letter_code
_entity_poly.pdbx_strand_id
1 'polypeptide(L)'
;MRGITNRQLLMLVATLVVIIGVTTIMKLDPEHDRSHSSTGPAGLMNENDLATSIQHEPPRNLPRILFLGDSLFAGYGLAAHQSAPALIQQKINHASLHYVVINAGRAGDTSAQALQRLPHYFDRGIPIQVLVIGLGSNDIINGVSLDSLESNLKSIIQEARQNNPDMKVFLFQMRMFPPYVQDERLLNEYAGLY
;
A
#
# COMPACT_ATOMS: atom_id res chain seq x y z
N MET A 1 -16.32 -25.05 -11.19
CA MET A 1 -16.27 -23.62 -10.80
C MET A 1 -15.12 -22.98 -11.56
N ARG A 2 -15.36 -22.00 -12.45
CA ARG A 2 -14.28 -21.32 -13.17
C ARG A 2 -13.60 -20.36 -12.18
N GLY A 3 -12.34 -20.63 -11.84
CA GLY A 3 -11.54 -19.74 -11.02
C GLY A 3 -11.45 -18.35 -11.65
N ILE A 4 -11.37 -17.32 -10.82
CA ILE A 4 -11.19 -15.94 -11.27
C ILE A 4 -9.88 -15.86 -12.08
N THR A 5 -9.96 -15.28 -13.27
CA THR A 5 -8.80 -15.11 -14.15
C THR A 5 -7.86 -14.03 -13.64
N ASN A 6 -6.57 -14.07 -14.02
CA ASN A 6 -5.59 -13.02 -13.69
C ASN A 6 -6.09 -11.62 -14.08
N ARG A 7 -6.90 -11.51 -15.14
CA ARG A 7 -7.54 -10.26 -15.59
C ARG A 7 -8.61 -9.76 -14.61
N GLN A 8 -9.37 -10.66 -13.99
CA GLN A 8 -10.38 -10.30 -13.00
C GLN A 8 -9.74 -9.93 -11.64
N LEU A 9 -8.64 -10.59 -11.26
CA LEU A 9 -7.82 -10.17 -10.11
C LEU A 9 -7.23 -8.77 -10.35
N LEU A 10 -6.69 -8.52 -11.55
CA LEU A 10 -6.13 -7.23 -11.96
C LEU A 10 -7.17 -6.10 -11.81
N MET A 11 -8.39 -6.31 -12.34
CA MET A 11 -9.47 -5.34 -12.21
C MET A 11 -9.89 -5.18 -10.75
N LEU A 12 -9.99 -6.26 -9.98
CA LEU A 12 -10.36 -6.20 -8.56
C LEU A 12 -9.34 -5.40 -7.74
N VAL A 13 -8.04 -5.66 -7.89
CA VAL A 13 -6.99 -4.91 -7.18
C VAL A 13 -7.02 -3.43 -7.57
N ALA A 14 -7.08 -3.12 -8.87
CA ALA A 14 -7.13 -1.73 -9.34
C ALA A 14 -8.39 -1.00 -8.82
N THR A 15 -9.56 -1.60 -8.93
CA THR A 15 -10.83 -1.01 -8.45
C THR A 15 -10.82 -0.83 -6.93
N LEU A 16 -10.26 -1.77 -6.17
CA LEU A 16 -10.24 -1.67 -4.72
C LEU A 16 -9.25 -0.65 -4.20
N VAL A 17 -8.08 -0.49 -4.83
CA VAL A 17 -7.14 0.57 -4.46
C VAL A 17 -7.76 1.94 -4.70
N VAL A 18 -8.46 2.13 -5.82
CA VAL A 18 -9.16 3.39 -6.14
C VAL A 18 -10.28 3.67 -5.12
N ILE A 19 -11.14 2.69 -4.83
CA ILE A 19 -12.24 2.87 -3.86
C ILE A 19 -11.70 3.19 -2.47
N ILE A 20 -10.68 2.45 -2.00
CA ILE A 20 -10.11 2.68 -0.67
C ILE A 20 -9.43 4.05 -0.62
N GLY A 21 -8.65 4.41 -1.65
CA GLY A 21 -8.03 5.73 -1.76
C GLY A 21 -9.03 6.88 -1.64
N VAL A 22 -10.18 6.78 -2.32
CA VAL A 22 -11.26 7.78 -2.22
C VAL A 22 -11.88 7.82 -0.82
N THR A 23 -12.16 6.67 -0.21
CA THR A 23 -12.77 6.63 1.14
C THR A 23 -11.85 7.12 2.25
N THR A 24 -10.53 6.92 2.12
CA THR A 24 -9.55 7.43 3.09
C THR A 24 -9.41 8.94 2.96
N ILE A 25 -9.44 9.50 1.74
CA ILE A 25 -9.46 10.96 1.52
C ILE A 25 -10.69 11.60 2.18
N MET A 26 -11.86 10.97 2.09
CA MET A 26 -13.09 11.49 2.73
C MET A 26 -13.12 11.37 4.25
N LYS A 27 -12.26 10.53 4.86
CA LYS A 27 -12.16 10.39 6.32
C LYS A 27 -11.17 11.36 6.97
N LEU A 28 -10.45 12.16 6.16
CA LEU A 28 -9.41 13.08 6.63
C LEU A 28 -9.91 14.51 6.92
N ASP A 29 -11.22 14.79 6.77
CA ASP A 29 -11.82 16.02 7.31
C ASP A 29 -12.10 15.85 8.81
N PRO A 30 -11.40 16.58 9.71
CA PRO A 30 -11.64 16.49 11.13
C PRO A 30 -12.64 17.56 11.53
N GLU A 31 -13.94 17.25 11.49
CA GLU A 31 -14.88 17.93 12.36
C GLU A 31 -14.54 17.54 13.81
N HIS A 32 -14.30 18.58 14.60
CA HIS A 32 -13.86 18.53 15.98
C HIS A 32 -15.04 18.13 16.85
N ASP A 33 -15.04 16.95 17.47
CA ASP A 33 -15.97 16.70 18.57
C ASP A 33 -15.30 16.06 19.79
N ARG A 34 -15.43 16.79 20.90
CA ARG A 34 -15.00 16.40 22.23
C ARG A 34 -16.21 15.81 22.94
N SER A 35 -15.94 14.77 23.73
CA SER A 35 -16.81 14.14 24.73
C SER A 35 -17.88 13.19 24.17
N HIS A 36 -17.72 11.90 24.48
CA HIS A 36 -18.49 11.27 25.55
C HIS A 36 -17.90 9.91 25.94
N SER A 37 -17.72 9.74 27.24
CA SER A 37 -17.52 8.46 27.92
C SER A 37 -18.86 7.72 28.01
N SER A 38 -18.87 6.41 27.75
CA SER A 38 -19.68 5.46 28.51
C SER A 38 -19.15 4.03 28.35
N THR A 39 -19.28 3.32 29.46
CA THR A 39 -18.73 2.03 29.86
C THR A 39 -19.57 0.85 29.38
N GLY A 40 -18.93 -0.28 29.04
CA GLY A 40 -19.54 -1.60 28.83
C GLY A 40 -18.45 -2.70 28.80
N PRO A 41 -18.71 -3.94 29.27
CA PRO A 41 -17.73 -4.74 29.97
C PRO A 41 -16.70 -5.43 29.06
N ALA A 42 -15.45 -5.43 29.53
CA ALA A 42 -14.36 -6.22 28.99
C ALA A 42 -14.66 -7.72 29.19
N GLY A 43 -15.01 -8.39 28.09
CA GLY A 43 -14.89 -9.84 28.00
C GLY A 43 -13.40 -10.18 28.04
N LEU A 44 -12.99 -10.88 29.10
CA LEU A 44 -11.63 -11.36 29.31
C LEU A 44 -11.19 -12.26 28.14
N MET A 45 -10.37 -11.73 27.25
CA MET A 45 -9.61 -12.52 26.28
C MET A 45 -8.34 -13.02 26.98
N ASN A 46 -8.08 -14.31 26.82
CA ASN A 46 -7.04 -15.05 27.52
C ASN A 46 -5.64 -14.59 27.08
N GLU A 47 -4.70 -14.45 28.01
CA GLU A 47 -3.32 -13.98 27.71
C GLU A 47 -2.56 -14.91 26.74
N ASN A 48 -3.03 -16.15 26.57
CA ASN A 48 -2.50 -17.10 25.59
C ASN A 48 -2.89 -16.81 24.13
N ASP A 49 -3.92 -16.00 23.86
CA ASP A 49 -4.31 -15.64 22.49
C ASP A 49 -3.45 -14.49 21.93
N LEU A 50 -2.82 -13.69 22.80
CA LEU A 50 -1.94 -12.59 22.41
C LEU A 50 -0.59 -13.10 21.89
N ALA A 51 -0.10 -14.24 22.40
CA ALA A 51 1.19 -14.82 22.05
C ALA A 51 1.23 -15.51 20.67
N THR A 52 0.08 -15.80 20.05
CA THR A 52 0.00 -16.46 18.72
C THR A 52 -0.09 -15.45 17.57
N SER A 53 -0.23 -14.15 17.86
CA SER A 53 -0.39 -13.09 16.85
C SER A 53 0.92 -12.56 16.26
N ILE A 54 2.07 -13.05 16.73
CA ILE A 54 3.39 -12.67 16.22
C ILE A 54 4.01 -13.90 15.52
N GLN A 55 4.19 -13.82 14.20
CA GLN A 55 4.93 -14.76 13.32
C GLN A 55 4.19 -15.96 12.70
N HIS A 56 3.03 -15.77 12.08
CA HIS A 56 2.70 -16.63 10.93
C HIS A 56 3.30 -16.00 9.65
N GLU A 57 4.45 -16.50 9.19
CA GLU A 57 4.86 -16.24 7.81
C GLU A 57 3.71 -16.69 6.89
N PRO A 58 3.27 -15.85 5.94
CA PRO A 58 2.21 -16.25 5.05
C PRO A 58 2.65 -17.47 4.22
N PRO A 59 1.70 -18.31 3.77
CA PRO A 59 2.00 -19.55 3.07
C PRO A 59 3.01 -19.33 1.93
N ARG A 60 4.16 -20.00 2.00
CA ARG A 60 5.27 -19.78 1.06
C ARG A 60 4.98 -20.26 -0.36
N ASN A 61 3.91 -21.04 -0.55
CA ASN A 61 3.49 -21.58 -1.83
C ASN A 61 2.53 -20.67 -2.61
N LEU A 62 2.10 -19.53 -2.05
CA LEU A 62 1.15 -18.64 -2.70
C LEU A 62 1.84 -17.46 -3.39
N PRO A 63 1.38 -17.08 -4.61
CA PRO A 63 1.85 -15.87 -5.27
C PRO A 63 1.54 -14.62 -4.45
N ARG A 64 2.40 -13.62 -4.57
CA ARG A 64 2.34 -12.42 -3.72
C ARG A 64 1.98 -11.15 -4.49
N ILE A 65 1.30 -10.25 -3.79
CA ILE A 65 1.02 -8.88 -4.20
C ILE A 65 1.75 -7.96 -3.21
N LEU A 66 2.74 -7.22 -3.69
CA LEU A 66 3.52 -6.31 -2.86
C LEU A 66 2.95 -4.89 -2.96
N PHE A 67 2.61 -4.29 -1.82
CA PHE A 67 2.23 -2.88 -1.73
C PHE A 67 3.42 -2.06 -1.22
N LEU A 68 4.21 -1.54 -2.15
CA LEU A 68 5.34 -0.67 -1.87
C LEU A 68 4.87 0.78 -1.77
N GLY A 69 4.99 1.38 -0.59
CA GLY A 69 4.56 2.77 -0.43
C GLY A 69 4.98 3.41 0.88
N ASP A 70 4.32 4.52 1.17
CA ASP A 70 4.57 5.36 2.33
C ASP A 70 3.53 5.15 3.46
N SER A 71 3.11 6.24 4.12
CA SER A 71 2.13 6.27 5.21
C SER A 71 0.75 5.74 4.80
N LEU A 72 0.32 5.96 3.55
CA LEU A 72 -1.00 5.52 3.09
C LEU A 72 -1.11 3.98 3.12
N PHE A 73 -0.11 3.29 2.57
CA PHE A 73 -0.08 1.84 2.63
C PHE A 73 0.28 1.33 4.02
N ALA A 74 1.12 2.06 4.78
CA ALA A 74 1.40 1.72 6.17
C ALA A 74 0.13 1.73 7.04
N GLY A 75 -0.89 2.50 6.65
CA GLY A 75 -2.11 2.68 7.43
C GLY A 75 -1.89 3.63 8.61
N TYR A 76 -1.12 4.71 8.40
CA TYR A 76 -0.86 5.70 9.45
C TYR A 76 -2.17 6.25 10.05
N GLY A 77 -2.29 6.20 11.37
CA GLY A 77 -3.51 6.60 12.09
C GLY A 77 -4.65 5.57 12.09
N LEU A 78 -4.45 4.39 11.50
CA LEU A 78 -5.44 3.31 11.43
C LEU A 78 -5.00 2.08 12.22
N ALA A 79 -5.96 1.24 12.61
CA ALA A 79 -5.63 -0.09 13.07
C ALA A 79 -5.07 -0.93 11.89
N ALA A 80 -4.15 -1.86 12.16
CA ALA A 80 -3.45 -2.61 11.10
C ALA A 80 -4.40 -3.29 10.09
N HIS A 81 -5.54 -3.82 10.58
CA HIS A 81 -6.57 -4.48 9.77
C HIS A 81 -7.38 -3.53 8.86
N GLN A 82 -7.25 -2.22 9.06
CA GLN A 82 -7.94 -1.18 8.29
C GLN A 82 -7.07 -0.56 7.21
N SER A 83 -5.77 -0.91 7.16
CA SER A 83 -4.89 -0.47 6.08
C SER A 83 -5.37 -0.98 4.71
N ALA A 84 -5.12 -0.22 3.65
CA ALA A 84 -5.54 -0.62 2.29
C ALA A 84 -5.04 -2.03 1.90
N PRO A 85 -3.77 -2.40 2.15
CA PRO A 85 -3.30 -3.76 1.87
C PRO A 85 -4.05 -4.84 2.68
N ALA A 86 -4.39 -4.57 3.95
CA ALA A 86 -5.14 -5.51 4.77
C ALA A 86 -6.58 -5.73 4.27
N LEU A 87 -7.27 -4.64 3.90
CA LEU A 87 -8.61 -4.71 3.31
C LEU A 87 -8.60 -5.45 1.97
N ILE A 88 -7.53 -5.30 1.18
CA ILE A 88 -7.35 -6.04 -0.07
C ILE A 88 -7.12 -7.52 0.20
N GLN A 89 -6.32 -7.91 1.20
CA GLN A 89 -6.18 -9.32 1.60
C GLN A 89 -7.53 -9.92 2.00
N GLN A 90 -8.35 -9.20 2.79
CA GLN A 90 -9.67 -9.67 3.19
C GLN A 90 -10.58 -9.94 1.98
N LYS A 91 -10.53 -9.06 0.98
CA LYS A 91 -11.33 -9.20 -0.25
C LYS A 91 -10.82 -10.33 -1.15
N ILE A 92 -9.50 -10.50 -1.24
CA ILE A 92 -8.86 -11.65 -1.91
C ILE A 92 -9.33 -12.96 -1.28
N ASN A 93 -9.32 -13.04 0.06
CA ASN A 93 -9.80 -14.21 0.80
C ASN A 93 -11.29 -14.47 0.54
N HIS A 94 -12.13 -13.43 0.62
CA HIS A 94 -13.57 -13.54 0.37
C HIS A 94 -13.86 -13.99 -1.08
N ALA A 95 -13.05 -13.56 -2.04
CA ALA A 95 -13.14 -14.00 -3.43
C ALA A 95 -12.50 -15.37 -3.69
N SER A 96 -12.02 -16.07 -2.64
CA SER A 96 -11.30 -17.35 -2.73
C SER A 96 -10.10 -17.30 -3.69
N LEU A 97 -9.42 -16.17 -3.71
CA LEU A 97 -8.20 -15.97 -4.49
C LEU A 97 -6.99 -16.40 -3.68
N HIS A 98 -6.15 -17.23 -4.26
CA HIS A 98 -4.98 -17.79 -3.60
C HIS A 98 -3.76 -16.85 -3.70
N TYR A 99 -3.89 -15.62 -3.18
CA TYR A 99 -2.82 -14.62 -3.15
C TYR A 99 -2.55 -14.14 -1.72
N VAL A 100 -1.30 -13.80 -1.48
CA VAL A 100 -0.85 -13.15 -0.24
C VAL A 100 -0.48 -11.70 -0.54
N VAL A 101 -1.02 -10.78 0.23
CA VAL A 101 -0.68 -9.36 0.22
C VAL A 101 0.44 -9.11 1.20
N ILE A 102 1.53 -8.52 0.72
CA ILE A 102 2.58 -7.95 1.58
C ILE A 102 2.34 -6.45 1.67
N ASN A 103 2.14 -5.98 2.90
CA ASN A 103 2.20 -4.55 3.19
C ASN A 103 3.67 -4.13 3.34
N ALA A 104 4.17 -3.36 2.38
CA ALA A 104 5.50 -2.74 2.40
C ALA A 104 5.38 -1.22 2.44
N GLY A 105 4.32 -0.70 3.07
CA GLY A 105 4.17 0.70 3.41
C GLY A 105 5.03 1.09 4.61
N ARG A 106 5.75 2.21 4.52
CA ARG A 106 6.52 2.77 5.64
C ARG A 106 6.30 4.28 5.69
N ALA A 107 5.72 4.76 6.79
CA ALA A 107 5.41 6.17 6.94
C ALA A 107 6.65 7.07 6.77
N GLY A 108 6.52 8.10 5.94
CA GLY A 108 7.59 9.05 5.65
C GLY A 108 8.59 8.62 4.57
N ASP A 109 8.47 7.42 4.00
CA ASP A 109 9.37 6.99 2.93
C ASP A 109 9.25 7.90 1.69
N THR A 110 10.40 8.33 1.20
CA THR A 110 10.60 8.86 -0.16
C THR A 110 10.78 7.70 -1.16
N SER A 111 10.69 8.01 -2.46
CA SER A 111 10.94 7.06 -3.53
C SER A 111 12.33 6.42 -3.47
N ALA A 112 13.36 7.18 -3.08
CA ALA A 112 14.73 6.70 -2.92
C ALA A 112 14.84 5.66 -1.78
N GLN A 113 14.21 5.92 -0.64
CA GLN A 113 14.22 5.00 0.51
C GLN A 113 13.45 3.71 0.20
N ALA A 114 12.32 3.82 -0.50
CA ALA A 114 11.56 2.66 -0.93
C ALA A 114 12.34 1.79 -1.93
N LEU A 115 13.06 2.43 -2.89
CA LEU A 115 13.96 1.73 -3.81
C LEU A 115 15.04 0.96 -3.06
N GLN A 116 15.71 1.59 -2.08
CA GLN A 116 16.79 0.94 -1.33
C GLN A 116 16.37 -0.36 -0.63
N ARG A 117 15.12 -0.45 -0.16
CA ARG A 117 14.62 -1.64 0.56
C ARG A 117 13.87 -2.64 -0.31
N LEU A 118 13.58 -2.30 -1.57
CA LEU A 118 12.85 -3.18 -2.49
C LEU A 118 13.50 -4.56 -2.66
N PRO A 119 14.84 -4.71 -2.78
CA PRO A 119 15.47 -6.02 -2.98
C PRO A 119 15.13 -7.04 -1.90
N HIS A 120 14.92 -6.59 -0.65
CA HIS A 120 14.67 -7.47 0.50
C HIS A 120 13.34 -8.25 0.39
N TYR A 121 12.42 -7.77 -0.46
CA TYR A 121 11.15 -8.47 -0.71
C TYR A 121 11.30 -9.58 -1.75
N PHE A 122 12.35 -9.53 -2.57
CA PHE A 122 12.64 -10.52 -3.62
C PHE A 122 13.51 -11.68 -3.12
N ASP A 123 14.36 -11.45 -2.13
CA ASP A 123 15.36 -12.42 -1.64
C ASP A 123 14.77 -13.67 -0.96
N ARG A 124 13.44 -13.75 -0.79
CA ARG A 124 12.78 -14.89 -0.13
C ARG A 124 12.41 -16.04 -1.06
N GLY A 125 12.72 -15.94 -2.36
CA GLY A 125 12.45 -16.99 -3.34
C GLY A 125 10.97 -17.26 -3.61
N ILE A 126 10.09 -16.36 -3.18
CA ILE A 126 8.63 -16.50 -3.36
C ILE A 126 8.18 -15.46 -4.39
N PRO A 127 7.50 -15.87 -5.47
CA PRO A 127 7.22 -14.99 -6.60
C PRO A 127 6.23 -13.88 -6.20
N ILE A 128 6.69 -12.64 -6.36
CA ILE A 128 5.81 -11.47 -6.40
C ILE A 128 5.28 -11.37 -7.82
N GLN A 129 3.96 -11.52 -7.99
CA GLN A 129 3.30 -11.44 -9.29
C GLN A 129 2.75 -10.04 -9.59
N VAL A 130 2.49 -9.26 -8.53
CA VAL A 130 1.95 -7.92 -8.65
C VAL A 130 2.70 -6.98 -7.70
N LEU A 131 3.16 -5.85 -8.22
CA LEU A 131 3.70 -4.74 -7.46
C LEU A 131 2.75 -3.55 -7.57
N VAL A 132 2.36 -3.02 -6.43
CA VAL A 132 1.54 -1.81 -6.29
C VAL A 132 2.41 -0.74 -5.65
N ILE A 133 2.60 0.38 -6.34
CA ILE A 133 3.48 1.48 -5.95
C ILE A 133 2.62 2.69 -5.57
N GLY A 134 2.81 3.22 -4.36
CA GLY A 134 2.19 4.46 -3.88
C GLY A 134 3.24 5.30 -3.14
N LEU A 135 4.00 6.09 -3.89
CA LEU A 135 5.14 6.87 -3.42
C LEU A 135 5.06 8.30 -3.98
N GLY A 136 6.05 9.16 -3.68
CA GLY A 136 6.17 10.49 -4.28
C GLY A 136 5.62 11.62 -3.43
N SER A 137 4.67 11.36 -2.53
CA SER A 137 4.13 12.42 -1.66
C SER A 137 5.21 13.01 -0.74
N ASN A 138 6.01 12.15 -0.09
CA ASN A 138 7.11 12.60 0.75
C ASN A 138 8.25 13.21 -0.07
N ASP A 139 8.51 12.76 -1.30
CA ASP A 139 9.52 13.35 -2.18
C ASP A 139 9.24 14.85 -2.39
N ILE A 140 8.00 15.20 -2.75
CA ILE A 140 7.60 16.59 -2.96
C ILE A 140 7.67 17.40 -1.65
N ILE A 141 7.15 16.84 -0.55
CA ILE A 141 7.16 17.52 0.77
C ILE A 141 8.61 17.79 1.22
N ASN A 142 9.55 16.91 0.91
CA ASN A 142 10.97 17.04 1.27
C ASN A 142 11.79 17.80 0.21
N GLY A 143 11.18 18.34 -0.85
CA GLY A 143 11.87 19.12 -1.88
C GLY A 143 12.76 18.29 -2.81
N VAL A 144 12.50 16.98 -2.94
CA VAL A 144 13.17 16.13 -3.93
C VAL A 144 12.70 16.56 -5.33
N SER A 145 13.64 16.69 -6.27
CA SER A 145 13.32 17.06 -7.65
C SER A 145 12.44 16.02 -8.35
N LEU A 146 11.57 16.47 -9.27
CA LEU A 146 10.73 15.57 -10.06
C LEU A 146 11.55 14.59 -10.90
N ASP A 147 12.68 15.02 -11.45
CA ASP A 147 13.60 14.15 -12.19
C ASP A 147 14.13 13.00 -11.30
N SER A 148 14.45 13.30 -10.04
CA SER A 148 14.92 12.29 -9.09
C SER A 148 13.79 11.33 -8.72
N LEU A 149 12.59 11.84 -8.46
CA LEU A 149 11.41 11.02 -8.21
C LEU A 149 11.12 10.09 -9.41
N GLU A 150 11.08 10.63 -10.62
CA GLU A 150 10.84 9.86 -11.85
C GLU A 150 11.92 8.78 -12.03
N SER A 151 13.19 9.13 -11.85
CA SER A 151 14.31 8.20 -11.94
C SER A 151 14.20 7.06 -10.92
N ASN A 152 13.81 7.37 -9.69
CA ASN A 152 13.61 6.37 -8.64
C ASN A 152 12.43 5.44 -8.96
N LEU A 153 11.30 5.98 -9.42
CA LEU A 153 10.13 5.18 -9.81
C LEU A 153 10.47 4.25 -11.00
N LYS A 154 11.19 4.77 -12.01
CA LYS A 154 11.70 3.96 -13.13
C LYS A 154 12.61 2.84 -12.64
N SER A 155 13.51 3.13 -11.70
CA SER A 155 14.43 2.15 -11.12
C SER A 155 13.69 1.06 -10.34
N ILE A 156 12.66 1.42 -9.55
CA ILE A 156 11.78 0.46 -8.86
C ILE A 156 11.12 -0.49 -9.86
N ILE A 157 10.56 0.06 -10.95
CA ILE A 157 9.89 -0.74 -11.98
C ILE A 157 10.89 -1.65 -12.70
N GLN A 158 12.09 -1.15 -12.98
CA GLN A 158 13.15 -1.92 -13.61
C GLN A 158 13.59 -3.09 -12.73
N GLU A 159 13.85 -2.85 -11.45
CA GLU A 159 14.25 -3.88 -10.50
C GLU A 159 13.16 -4.95 -10.34
N ALA A 160 11.89 -4.53 -10.25
CA ALA A 160 10.75 -5.43 -10.22
C ALA A 160 10.69 -6.36 -11.46
N ARG A 161 10.91 -5.80 -12.66
CA ARG A 161 10.95 -6.57 -13.92
C ARG A 161 12.19 -7.46 -14.04
N GLN A 162 13.32 -7.05 -13.47
CA GLN A 162 14.52 -7.89 -13.41
C GLN A 162 14.29 -9.12 -12.52
N ASN A 163 13.55 -8.96 -11.42
CA ASN A 163 13.21 -10.08 -10.55
C ASN A 163 12.15 -11.01 -11.16
N ASN A 164 11.11 -10.44 -11.78
CA ASN A 164 10.08 -11.20 -12.47
C ASN A 164 9.58 -10.43 -13.71
N PRO A 165 9.99 -10.83 -14.92
CA PRO A 165 9.61 -10.15 -16.17
C PRO A 165 8.09 -10.07 -16.42
N ASP A 166 7.32 -11.01 -15.87
CA ASP A 166 5.87 -11.08 -16.04
C ASP A 166 5.10 -10.27 -14.97
N MET A 167 5.81 -9.70 -13.98
CA MET A 167 5.22 -8.96 -12.87
C MET A 167 4.35 -7.82 -13.37
N LYS A 168 3.12 -7.75 -12.87
CA LYS A 168 2.22 -6.62 -13.14
C LYS A 168 2.56 -5.50 -12.17
N VAL A 169 2.85 -4.32 -12.71
CA VAL A 169 3.16 -3.14 -11.91
C VAL A 169 2.02 -2.14 -12.05
N PHE A 170 1.51 -1.69 -10.92
CA PHE A 170 0.55 -0.60 -10.82
C PHE A 170 1.21 0.56 -10.10
N LEU A 171 1.26 1.70 -10.77
CA LEU A 171 1.74 2.95 -10.19
C LEU A 171 0.52 3.80 -9.86
N PHE A 172 0.38 4.18 -8.59
CA PHE A 172 -0.75 4.98 -8.11
C PHE A 172 -0.26 6.38 -7.74
N GLN A 173 -0.87 7.37 -8.39
CA GLN A 173 -0.72 8.75 -7.98
C GLN A 173 -1.54 9.01 -6.73
N MET A 174 -0.93 9.60 -5.70
CA MET A 174 -1.67 10.32 -4.68
C MET A 174 -1.81 11.77 -5.12
N ARG A 175 -3.05 12.26 -5.27
CA ARG A 175 -3.29 13.70 -5.41
C ARG A 175 -2.91 14.38 -4.09
N MET A 176 -1.92 15.26 -4.17
CA MET A 176 -1.57 16.11 -3.04
C MET A 176 -2.51 17.30 -3.02
N PHE A 177 -3.13 17.55 -1.87
CA PHE A 177 -4.02 18.70 -1.66
C PHE A 177 -3.29 19.76 -0.82
N PRO A 178 -3.58 21.07 -1.03
CA PRO A 178 -3.12 22.13 -0.13
C PRO A 178 -3.50 21.81 1.33
N PRO A 179 -2.69 22.17 2.35
CA PRO A 179 -1.67 23.24 2.38
C PRO A 179 -0.21 22.79 2.19
N TYR A 180 0.05 21.49 2.03
CA TYR A 180 1.42 20.94 2.05
C TYR A 180 2.29 21.42 0.88
N VAL A 181 1.68 21.61 -0.30
CA VAL A 181 2.31 22.18 -1.48
C VAL A 181 1.34 23.19 -2.07
N GLN A 182 1.82 24.41 -2.30
CA GLN A 182 1.02 25.52 -2.82
C GLN A 182 1.37 25.85 -4.27
N ASP A 183 2.48 25.33 -4.81
CA ASP A 183 2.86 25.56 -6.21
C ASP A 183 2.05 24.63 -7.13
N GLU A 184 1.03 25.20 -7.78
CA GLU A 184 0.17 24.48 -8.71
C GLU A 184 0.91 23.93 -9.93
N ARG A 185 2.00 24.56 -10.38
CA ARG A 185 2.80 24.04 -11.50
C ARG A 185 3.50 22.77 -11.09
N LEU A 186 4.12 22.77 -9.92
CA LEU A 186 4.76 21.59 -9.35
C LEU A 186 3.75 20.45 -9.15
N LEU A 187 2.53 20.74 -8.69
CA LEU A 187 1.46 19.75 -8.55
C LEU A 187 1.04 19.15 -9.91
N ASN A 188 0.97 19.96 -10.95
CA ASN A 188 0.63 19.51 -12.30
C ASN A 188 1.75 18.69 -12.95
N GLU A 189 3.01 19.12 -12.82
CA GLU A 189 4.17 18.37 -13.30
C GLU A 189 4.31 17.03 -12.58
N TYR A 190 4.15 17.03 -11.25
CA TYR A 190 4.07 15.80 -10.46
C TYR A 190 2.96 14.86 -10.94
N ALA A 191 1.79 15.41 -11.29
CA ALA A 191 0.70 14.61 -11.85
C ALA A 191 1.02 14.01 -13.22
N GLY A 192 1.86 14.67 -14.02
CA GLY A 192 2.31 14.15 -15.31
C GLY A 192 3.27 12.96 -15.23
N LEU A 193 3.82 12.64 -14.04
CA LEU A 193 4.73 11.50 -13.85
C LEU A 193 4.01 10.13 -13.76
N TYR A 194 2.69 10.13 -13.53
CA TYR A 194 1.88 8.94 -13.23
C TYR A 194 0.92 8.61 -14.37
#